data_AF-A0AA84ZFT1-F1
#
_entry.id   AF-A0AA84ZFT1-F1
#
_cell.length_a   1.000
_cell.length_b   1.000
_cell.length_c   1.000
_cell.angle_alpha   90.00
_cell.angle_beta   90.00
_cell.angle_gamma   90.00
#
_symmetry.space_group_name_H-M   'P 1'
#
loop_
_entity.id
_entity.type
_entity.pdbx_description
1 polymer ?
#
loop_
_entity_poly.entity_id
_entity_poly.type
_entity_poly.pdbx_seq_one_letter_code
_entity_poly.pdbx_strand_id
1 'polypeptide(L)'
;MKDEFYRKLSELLQKAKRSDIVIVAGDFNAQIGSLSQTERHLGGYYIIPAQRTDNGDRLLQLCSDSRLFLANTNFKHKERHRLTWRPPTPNQRWTQINHIAISHRWRGSVEDCRSFWSTCLDSDHALIRARFCLRLTGRKKATLKRPIRTELSNEKTKSKFQEQLRSHLDSSENEADPDVAWKDIQTAVETAMKSISDLNHRVTKNQWISSKSITLMDSRKLVPSGSEHDEERQQIRFRLRKSLRNDREQWWATKLKEMEKAAAIGNTRQLYRLIKETGTNKSSVRLFRKRTILSSTPSPDV
;
A
#
# COMPACT_ATOMS: atom_id res chain seq x y z
N MET A 1 -22.83 3.92 -20.84
CA MET A 1 -21.89 4.18 -19.72
C MET A 1 -20.61 3.34 -19.83
N LYS A 2 -20.69 2.00 -19.92
CA LYS A 2 -19.50 1.12 -20.03
C LYS A 2 -18.66 1.39 -21.30
N ASP A 3 -19.33 1.48 -22.44
CA ASP A 3 -18.70 1.68 -23.75
C ASP A 3 -17.94 3.02 -23.80
N GLU A 4 -18.54 4.05 -23.21
CA GLU A 4 -17.91 5.36 -23.08
C GLU A 4 -16.68 5.32 -22.18
N PHE A 5 -16.70 4.55 -21.08
CA PHE A 5 -15.54 4.34 -20.22
C PHE A 5 -14.39 3.68 -20.98
N TYR A 6 -14.63 2.54 -21.65
CA TYR A 6 -13.60 1.84 -22.41
C TYR A 6 -13.07 2.65 -23.60
N ARG A 7 -13.95 3.41 -24.29
CA ARG A 7 -13.55 4.33 -25.35
C ARG A 7 -12.62 5.42 -24.82
N LYS A 8 -13.01 6.12 -23.76
CA LYS A 8 -12.19 7.18 -23.12
C LYS A 8 -10.86 6.63 -22.62
N LEU A 9 -10.87 5.42 -22.03
CA LEU A 9 -9.65 4.77 -21.58
C LEU A 9 -8.73 4.43 -22.75
N SER A 10 -9.26 3.90 -23.85
CA SER A 10 -8.49 3.64 -25.08
C SER A 10 -7.87 4.91 -25.66
N GLU A 11 -8.64 6.01 -25.74
CA GLU A 11 -8.14 7.32 -26.19
C GLU A 11 -7.01 7.87 -25.30
N LEU A 12 -7.07 7.62 -24.00
CA LEU A 12 -5.99 7.99 -23.08
C LEU A 12 -4.74 7.14 -23.30
N LEU A 13 -4.90 5.83 -23.54
CA LEU A 13 -3.79 4.92 -23.80
C LEU A 13 -3.10 5.24 -25.13
N GLN A 14 -3.85 5.68 -26.15
CA GLN A 14 -3.29 6.10 -27.44
C GLN A 14 -2.42 7.36 -27.35
N LYS A 15 -2.61 8.19 -26.32
CA LYS A 15 -1.76 9.37 -26.08
C LYS A 15 -0.39 9.02 -25.50
N ALA A 16 -0.22 7.82 -24.94
CA ALA A 16 1.05 7.36 -24.41
C ALA A 16 2.04 7.04 -25.54
N LYS A 17 3.31 7.38 -25.36
CA LYS A 17 4.34 7.04 -26.36
C LYS A 17 4.67 5.56 -26.27
N ARG A 18 5.11 4.97 -27.39
CA ARG A 18 5.59 3.57 -27.42
C ARG A 18 6.79 3.30 -26.50
N SER A 19 7.54 4.34 -26.12
CA SER A 19 8.64 4.27 -25.17
C SER A 19 8.19 4.19 -23.71
N ASP A 20 6.95 4.61 -23.42
CA ASP A 20 6.47 4.77 -22.06
C ASP A 20 6.15 3.39 -21.45
N ILE A 21 6.27 3.32 -20.13
CA ILE A 21 5.80 2.16 -19.35
C ILE A 21 4.38 2.49 -18.91
N VAL A 22 3.39 1.89 -19.57
CA VAL A 22 1.99 2.10 -19.21
C VAL A 22 1.56 1.00 -18.25
N ILE A 23 1.00 1.42 -17.11
CA ILE A 23 0.37 0.53 -16.13
C ILE A 23 -1.05 1.03 -15.92
N VAL A 24 -1.99 0.11 -16.08
CA VAL A 24 -3.43 0.35 -15.91
C VAL A 24 -3.89 -0.54 -14.77
N ALA A 25 -4.45 0.05 -13.72
CA ALA A 25 -4.90 -0.70 -12.55
C ALA A 25 -6.24 -0.16 -12.07
N GLY A 26 -7.14 -1.06 -11.70
CA GLY A 26 -8.44 -0.66 -11.18
C GLY A 26 -9.44 -1.79 -11.11
N ASP A 27 -10.65 -1.42 -10.71
CA ASP A 27 -11.83 -2.26 -10.80
C ASP A 27 -12.44 -2.11 -12.20
N PHE A 28 -12.35 -3.17 -13.00
CA PHE A 28 -12.94 -3.23 -14.34
C PHE A 28 -14.31 -3.91 -14.33
N ASN A 29 -14.73 -4.41 -13.16
CA ASN A 29 -15.90 -5.26 -13.01
C ASN A 29 -15.92 -6.39 -14.05
N ALA A 30 -14.74 -6.97 -14.33
CA ALA A 30 -14.47 -7.82 -15.49
C ALA A 30 -13.97 -9.20 -15.07
N GLN A 31 -14.74 -10.26 -15.33
CA GLN A 31 -14.26 -11.63 -15.22
C GLN A 31 -13.80 -12.08 -16.60
N ILE A 32 -12.51 -12.29 -16.75
CA ILE A 32 -11.89 -12.62 -18.05
C ILE A 32 -12.13 -14.08 -18.46
N GLY A 33 -12.35 -14.98 -17.48
CA GLY A 33 -12.47 -16.41 -17.72
C GLY A 33 -11.24 -17.02 -18.41
N SER A 34 -11.39 -18.20 -18.97
CA SER A 34 -10.32 -18.87 -19.71
C SER A 34 -9.97 -18.08 -20.99
N LEU A 35 -8.68 -18.00 -21.31
CA LEU A 35 -8.20 -17.42 -22.57
C LEU A 35 -8.15 -18.47 -23.67
N SER A 36 -8.59 -18.09 -24.86
CA SER A 36 -8.38 -18.88 -26.08
C SER A 36 -6.90 -18.88 -26.50
N GLN A 37 -6.56 -19.72 -27.48
CA GLN A 37 -5.19 -19.83 -27.99
C GLN A 37 -4.66 -18.50 -28.55
N THR A 38 -5.51 -17.70 -29.20
CA THR A 38 -5.15 -16.39 -29.76
C THR A 38 -4.98 -15.34 -28.66
N GLU A 39 -5.70 -15.44 -27.55
CA GLU A 39 -5.67 -14.48 -26.44
C GLU A 39 -4.55 -14.76 -25.42
N ARG A 40 -3.83 -15.89 -25.52
CA ARG A 40 -2.79 -16.28 -24.54
C ARG A 40 -1.67 -15.24 -24.35
N HIS A 41 -1.48 -14.33 -25.30
CA HIS A 41 -0.48 -13.27 -25.17
C HIS A 41 -0.96 -12.10 -24.27
N LEU A 42 -2.25 -12.05 -23.90
CA LEU A 42 -2.86 -10.98 -23.10
C LEU A 42 -2.80 -11.25 -21.59
N GLY A 43 -2.55 -12.49 -21.17
CA GLY A 43 -2.49 -12.89 -19.77
C GLY A 43 -1.61 -14.13 -19.60
N GLY A 44 -1.43 -14.56 -18.35
CA GLY A 44 -0.68 -15.77 -18.04
C GLY A 44 -1.56 -16.98 -17.74
N TYR A 45 -0.92 -18.07 -17.32
CA TYR A 45 -1.55 -19.39 -17.17
C TYR A 45 -2.38 -19.57 -15.88
N TYR A 46 -2.34 -18.62 -14.95
CA TYR A 46 -2.90 -18.78 -13.59
C TYR A 46 -4.18 -17.96 -13.38
N ILE A 47 -4.98 -17.82 -14.44
CA ILE A 47 -6.29 -17.17 -14.40
C ILE A 47 -7.25 -17.98 -13.52
N ILE A 48 -8.21 -17.28 -12.90
CA ILE A 48 -9.31 -17.92 -12.18
C ILE A 48 -10.35 -18.42 -13.19
N PRO A 49 -10.67 -19.72 -13.23
CA PRO A 49 -11.75 -20.23 -14.06
C PRO A 49 -13.07 -19.57 -13.65
N ALA A 50 -13.71 -18.90 -14.61
CA ALA A 50 -14.98 -18.23 -14.43
C ALA A 50 -15.67 -18.10 -15.79
N GLN A 51 -17.00 -17.92 -15.78
CA GLN A 51 -17.71 -17.52 -16.98
C GLN A 51 -17.25 -16.10 -17.35
N ARG A 52 -16.82 -15.93 -18.60
CA ARG A 52 -16.40 -14.62 -19.09
C ARG A 52 -17.61 -13.68 -19.09
N THR A 53 -17.42 -12.46 -18.58
CA THR A 53 -18.44 -11.40 -18.62
C THR A 53 -18.25 -10.49 -19.83
N ASP A 54 -19.28 -9.73 -20.22
CA ASP A 54 -19.18 -8.69 -21.27
C ASP A 54 -18.04 -7.68 -20.98
N ASN A 55 -17.86 -7.29 -19.71
CA ASN A 55 -16.72 -6.47 -19.31
C ASN A 55 -15.38 -7.20 -19.45
N GLY A 56 -15.36 -8.53 -19.29
CA GLY A 56 -14.21 -9.39 -19.55
C GLY A 56 -13.77 -9.32 -21.02
N ASP A 57 -14.70 -9.47 -21.96
CA ASP A 57 -14.43 -9.33 -23.39
C ASP A 57 -13.93 -7.93 -23.74
N ARG A 58 -14.58 -6.88 -23.22
CA ARG A 58 -14.16 -5.49 -23.43
C ARG A 58 -12.77 -5.20 -22.88
N LEU A 59 -12.44 -5.74 -21.71
CA LEU A 59 -11.11 -5.61 -21.13
C LEU A 59 -10.06 -6.34 -21.97
N LEU A 60 -10.36 -7.54 -22.46
CA LEU A 60 -9.46 -8.28 -23.35
C LEU A 60 -9.25 -7.57 -24.68
N GLN A 61 -10.31 -7.02 -25.27
CA GLN A 61 -10.22 -6.20 -26.49
C GLN A 61 -9.33 -4.97 -26.28
N LEU A 62 -9.55 -4.21 -25.19
CA LEU A 62 -8.70 -3.08 -24.82
C LEU A 62 -7.24 -3.51 -24.65
N CYS A 63 -6.99 -4.66 -24.01
CA CYS A 63 -5.64 -5.17 -23.82
C CYS A 63 -4.98 -5.54 -25.15
N SER A 64 -5.75 -6.12 -26.09
CA SER A 64 -5.27 -6.42 -27.44
C SER A 64 -4.88 -5.15 -28.18
N ASP A 65 -5.80 -4.19 -28.26
CA ASP A 65 -5.64 -2.94 -29.02
C ASP A 65 -4.47 -2.09 -28.48
N SER A 66 -4.35 -2.02 -27.15
CA SER A 66 -3.33 -1.22 -26.46
C SER A 66 -2.05 -2.00 -26.14
N ARG A 67 -1.94 -3.26 -26.59
CA ARG A 67 -0.82 -4.17 -26.31
C ARG A 67 -0.48 -4.24 -24.82
N LEU A 68 -1.48 -4.50 -24.00
CA LEU A 68 -1.36 -4.69 -22.55
C LEU A 68 -1.37 -6.16 -22.18
N PHE A 69 -0.79 -6.46 -21.02
CA PHE A 69 -0.70 -7.78 -20.42
C PHE A 69 -1.24 -7.74 -18.99
N LEU A 70 -2.20 -8.63 -18.68
CA LEU A 70 -2.84 -8.75 -17.37
C LEU A 70 -1.90 -9.42 -16.36
N ALA A 71 -1.17 -8.62 -15.59
CA ALA A 71 -0.11 -9.07 -14.69
C ALA A 71 -0.60 -10.01 -13.57
N ASN A 72 -1.79 -9.77 -13.01
CA ASN A 72 -2.38 -10.57 -11.94
C ASN A 72 -2.79 -11.99 -12.35
N THR A 73 -2.70 -12.31 -13.65
CA THR A 73 -2.98 -13.65 -14.19
C THR A 73 -1.73 -14.51 -14.39
N ASN A 74 -0.54 -13.93 -14.20
CA ASN A 74 0.72 -14.54 -14.59
C ASN A 74 1.43 -15.37 -13.52
N PHE A 75 1.01 -15.26 -12.25
CA PHE A 75 1.74 -15.86 -11.14
C PHE A 75 0.94 -16.95 -10.44
N LYS A 76 1.62 -18.06 -10.14
CA LYS A 76 1.06 -19.15 -9.35
C LYS A 76 0.98 -18.73 -7.89
N HIS A 77 -0.24 -18.53 -7.40
CA HIS A 77 -0.51 -18.29 -5.99
C HIS A 77 -1.70 -19.12 -5.51
N LYS A 78 -1.80 -19.29 -4.18
CA LYS A 78 -3.02 -19.82 -3.56
C LYS A 78 -4.22 -18.98 -4.00
N GLU A 79 -5.37 -19.62 -4.17
CA GLU A 79 -6.57 -18.99 -4.73
C GLU A 79 -6.99 -17.69 -4.01
N ARG A 80 -6.93 -17.67 -2.67
CA ARG A 80 -7.17 -16.46 -1.85
C ARG A 80 -6.31 -15.25 -2.25
N HIS A 81 -5.13 -15.47 -2.85
CA HIS A 81 -4.22 -14.42 -3.30
C HIS A 81 -4.38 -14.06 -4.78
N ARG A 82 -5.36 -14.65 -5.48
CA ARG A 82 -5.72 -14.34 -6.87
C ARG A 82 -7.12 -13.74 -6.98
N LEU A 83 -8.02 -14.12 -6.08
CA LEU A 83 -9.35 -13.54 -5.93
C LEU A 83 -9.27 -12.09 -5.44
N THR A 84 -10.15 -11.23 -5.93
CA THR A 84 -10.08 -9.78 -5.70
C THR A 84 -11.36 -9.20 -5.13
N TRP A 85 -12.46 -9.94 -5.20
CA TRP A 85 -13.77 -9.49 -4.74
C TRP A 85 -14.53 -10.60 -4.05
N ARG A 86 -15.19 -10.24 -2.94
CA ARG A 86 -16.00 -11.11 -2.10
C ARG A 86 -17.45 -10.62 -2.20
N PRO A 87 -18.37 -11.45 -2.71
CA PRO A 87 -19.78 -11.08 -2.79
C PRO A 87 -20.39 -10.82 -1.41
N PRO A 88 -21.40 -9.93 -1.31
CA PRO A 88 -22.10 -9.65 -0.07
C PRO A 88 -22.98 -10.82 0.38
N THR A 89 -23.45 -11.64 -0.56
CA THR A 89 -24.34 -12.78 -0.29
C THR A 89 -23.53 -14.02 0.11
N PRO A 90 -23.83 -14.65 1.26
CA PRO A 90 -23.27 -15.95 1.60
C PRO A 90 -23.58 -16.96 0.47
N ASN A 91 -22.62 -17.82 0.13
CA ASN A 91 -22.68 -18.85 -0.92
C ASN A 91 -22.40 -18.42 -2.36
N GLN A 92 -22.20 -17.13 -2.65
CA GLN A 92 -21.66 -16.73 -3.95
C GLN A 92 -20.14 -16.96 -4.01
N ARG A 93 -19.65 -17.42 -5.17
CA ARG A 93 -18.22 -17.62 -5.41
C ARG A 93 -17.50 -16.28 -5.45
N TRP A 94 -16.33 -16.22 -4.84
CA TRP A 94 -15.45 -15.07 -4.91
C TRP A 94 -14.90 -14.96 -6.33
N THR A 95 -14.59 -13.74 -6.77
CA THR A 95 -14.25 -13.48 -8.17
C THR A 95 -13.01 -12.62 -8.32
N GLN A 96 -12.45 -12.62 -9.53
CA GLN A 96 -11.38 -11.72 -9.96
C GLN A 96 -11.97 -10.69 -10.95
N ILE A 97 -12.17 -9.46 -10.47
CA ILE A 97 -12.76 -8.35 -11.25
C ILE A 97 -11.88 -7.09 -11.28
N ASN A 98 -10.90 -7.04 -10.39
CA ASN A 98 -9.90 -5.98 -10.33
C ASN A 98 -8.64 -6.50 -11.02
N HIS A 99 -8.05 -5.70 -11.90
CA HIS A 99 -6.91 -6.13 -12.73
C HIS A 99 -5.80 -5.09 -12.72
N ILE A 100 -4.57 -5.59 -12.89
CA ILE A 100 -3.40 -4.76 -13.15
C ILE A 100 -2.85 -5.19 -14.50
N ALA A 101 -2.93 -4.30 -15.48
CA ALA A 101 -2.37 -4.45 -16.80
C ALA A 101 -1.09 -3.62 -16.95
N ILE A 102 -0.12 -4.14 -17.67
CA ILE A 102 1.12 -3.45 -18.04
C ILE A 102 1.34 -3.55 -19.54
N SER A 103 1.98 -2.55 -20.17
CA SER A 103 2.47 -2.67 -21.55
C SER A 103 3.19 -4.00 -21.76
N HIS A 104 2.76 -4.76 -22.77
CA HIS A 104 3.23 -6.12 -23.04
C HIS A 104 4.76 -6.21 -23.21
N ARG A 105 5.39 -5.16 -23.74
CA ARG A 105 6.86 -5.01 -23.82
C ARG A 105 7.54 -5.17 -22.45
N TRP A 106 6.91 -4.66 -21.40
CA TRP A 106 7.44 -4.60 -20.04
C TRP A 106 6.92 -5.74 -19.14
N ARG A 107 6.17 -6.72 -19.68
CA ARG A 107 5.61 -7.82 -18.88
C ARG A 107 6.66 -8.62 -18.10
N GLY A 108 7.86 -8.78 -18.64
CA GLY A 108 8.98 -9.46 -17.97
C GLY A 108 9.56 -8.68 -16.78
N SER A 109 9.16 -7.42 -16.58
CA SER A 109 9.54 -6.63 -15.42
C SER A 109 8.67 -6.92 -14.20
N VAL A 110 7.53 -7.59 -14.37
CA VAL A 110 6.67 -7.95 -13.24
C VAL A 110 7.29 -9.13 -12.51
N GLU A 111 7.55 -8.98 -11.21
CA GLU A 111 8.13 -10.03 -10.37
C GLU A 111 7.09 -10.78 -9.53
N ASP A 112 6.00 -10.11 -9.17
CA ASP A 112 4.93 -10.65 -8.30
C ASP A 112 3.66 -9.84 -8.55
N CYS A 113 2.49 -10.48 -8.57
CA CYS A 113 1.21 -9.77 -8.59
C CYS A 113 0.13 -10.61 -7.90
N ARG A 114 -0.38 -10.10 -6.77
CA ARG A 114 -1.31 -10.86 -5.92
C ARG A 114 -2.21 -9.98 -5.06
N SER A 115 -3.30 -10.57 -4.62
CA SER A 115 -4.32 -9.99 -3.76
C SER A 115 -4.05 -10.25 -2.27
N PHE A 116 -4.42 -9.27 -1.45
CA PHE A 116 -4.30 -9.29 0.01
C PHE A 116 -5.65 -8.95 0.64
N TRP A 117 -6.21 -9.91 1.36
CA TRP A 117 -7.44 -9.77 2.14
C TRP A 117 -7.19 -9.33 3.58
N SER A 118 -5.98 -9.55 4.09
CA SER A 118 -5.56 -9.18 5.44
C SER A 118 -5.16 -7.71 5.53
N THR A 119 -5.99 -6.80 5.04
CA THR A 119 -5.77 -5.36 5.13
C THR A 119 -6.60 -4.72 6.25
N CYS A 120 -6.13 -3.59 6.79
CA CYS A 120 -6.92 -2.77 7.70
C CYS A 120 -8.15 -2.13 7.01
N LEU A 121 -8.19 -2.17 5.67
CA LEU A 121 -9.33 -1.78 4.87
C LEU A 121 -10.37 -2.91 4.93
N ASP A 122 -11.51 -2.63 5.57
CA ASP A 122 -12.67 -3.51 5.49
C ASP A 122 -13.45 -3.12 4.23
N SER A 123 -13.11 -3.80 3.15
CA SER A 123 -13.73 -3.73 1.83
C SER A 123 -14.01 -5.17 1.38
N ASP A 124 -15.10 -5.31 0.64
CA ASP A 124 -15.40 -6.46 -0.20
C ASP A 124 -14.38 -6.64 -1.34
N HIS A 125 -13.51 -5.67 -1.61
CA HIS A 125 -12.36 -5.77 -2.51
C HIS A 125 -11.07 -6.07 -1.75
N ALA A 126 -10.27 -6.97 -2.32
CA ALA A 126 -8.90 -7.20 -1.88
C ALA A 126 -7.96 -6.10 -2.38
N LEU A 127 -6.95 -5.75 -1.59
CA LEU A 127 -5.85 -4.94 -2.08
C LEU A 127 -4.99 -5.78 -3.05
N ILE A 128 -4.86 -5.33 -4.30
CA ILE A 128 -3.92 -5.94 -5.25
C ILE A 128 -2.60 -5.20 -5.22
N ARG A 129 -1.51 -5.96 -5.17
CA ARG A 129 -0.16 -5.42 -5.26
C ARG A 129 0.61 -6.10 -6.37
N ALA A 130 1.13 -5.31 -7.30
CA ALA A 130 2.14 -5.74 -8.26
C ALA A 130 3.53 -5.21 -7.85
N ARG A 131 4.55 -6.05 -7.97
CA ARG A 131 5.96 -5.69 -7.79
C ARG A 131 6.64 -5.66 -9.15
N PHE A 132 7.27 -4.55 -9.47
CA PHE A 132 7.98 -4.35 -10.73
C PHE A 132 9.48 -4.16 -10.50
N CYS A 133 10.30 -4.78 -11.33
CA CYS A 133 11.74 -4.60 -11.37
C CYS A 133 12.14 -4.02 -12.72
N LEU A 134 12.29 -2.70 -12.75
CA LEU A 134 12.69 -1.97 -13.94
C LEU A 134 14.22 -1.92 -14.01
N ARG A 135 14.79 -2.70 -14.95
CA ARG A 135 16.21 -2.64 -15.30
C ARG A 135 16.45 -1.48 -16.28
N LEU A 136 16.42 -0.25 -15.78
CA LEU A 136 16.74 0.94 -16.56
C LEU A 136 18.26 1.15 -16.54
N THR A 137 18.88 1.25 -17.72
CA THR A 137 20.29 1.62 -17.87
C THR A 137 20.57 2.99 -17.25
N GLY A 138 21.68 3.14 -16.53
CA GLY A 138 22.15 4.43 -15.97
C GLY A 138 21.66 4.79 -14.56
N ARG A 139 20.83 3.97 -13.90
CA ARG A 139 20.45 4.23 -12.50
C ARG A 139 21.53 3.73 -11.55
N LYS A 140 22.20 4.64 -10.82
CA LYS A 140 23.01 4.27 -9.65
C LYS A 140 22.11 3.46 -8.71
N LYS A 141 22.47 2.21 -8.40
CA LYS A 141 21.76 1.39 -7.43
C LYS A 141 21.72 2.19 -6.13
N ALA A 142 20.56 2.72 -5.75
CA ALA A 142 20.36 3.10 -4.37
C ALA A 142 20.52 1.81 -3.57
N THR A 143 21.50 1.78 -2.67
CA THR A 143 21.73 0.64 -1.80
C THR A 143 20.43 0.42 -1.03
N LEU A 144 19.65 -0.59 -1.43
CA LEU A 144 18.48 -1.01 -0.66
C LEU A 144 19.02 -1.41 0.71
N LYS A 145 18.69 -0.63 1.74
CA LYS A 145 18.96 -1.03 3.11
C LYS A 145 18.13 -2.26 3.38
N ARG A 146 18.84 -3.35 3.63
CA ARG A 146 18.31 -4.70 3.78
C ARG A 146 17.42 -4.74 5.05
N PRO A 147 16.38 -5.59 5.08
CA PRO A 147 15.53 -5.72 6.27
C PRO A 147 16.32 -6.21 7.49
N ILE A 148 15.78 -5.94 8.68
CA ILE A 148 16.36 -6.20 10.02
C ILE A 148 16.96 -7.62 10.19
N ARG A 149 16.47 -8.62 9.45
CA ARG A 149 17.06 -9.98 9.42
C ARG A 149 18.56 -9.99 9.06
N THR A 150 19.07 -8.94 8.42
CA THR A 150 20.51 -8.76 8.12
C THR A 150 21.27 -7.88 9.10
N GLU A 151 20.60 -7.28 10.09
CA GLU A 151 21.25 -6.47 11.14
C GLU A 151 21.91 -7.37 12.20
N LEU A 152 21.36 -8.56 12.46
CA LEU A 152 21.98 -9.62 13.27
C LEU A 152 23.10 -10.38 12.53
N SER A 153 23.34 -10.07 11.25
CA SER A 153 24.49 -10.64 10.51
C SER A 153 25.78 -9.87 10.76
N ASN A 154 25.73 -8.71 11.42
CA ASN A 154 26.90 -7.96 11.86
C ASN A 154 27.26 -8.42 13.29
N GLU A 155 28.50 -8.85 13.47
CA GLU A 155 28.97 -9.47 14.72
C GLU A 155 28.78 -8.54 15.93
N LYS A 156 28.95 -7.21 15.74
CA LYS A 156 28.76 -6.23 16.82
C LYS A 156 27.31 -6.16 17.32
N THR A 157 26.34 -6.18 16.41
CA THR A 157 24.91 -6.16 16.77
C THR A 157 24.46 -7.49 17.35
N LYS A 158 25.04 -8.60 16.88
CA LYS A 158 24.78 -9.94 17.43
C LYS A 158 25.31 -10.10 18.85
N SER A 159 26.54 -9.67 19.14
CA SER A 159 27.10 -9.72 20.49
C SER A 159 26.26 -8.88 21.47
N LYS A 160 25.85 -7.67 21.06
CA LYS A 160 24.98 -6.81 21.87
C LYS A 160 23.60 -7.44 22.12
N PHE A 161 23.03 -8.12 21.13
CA PHE A 161 21.79 -8.89 21.31
C PHE A 161 21.93 -10.00 22.32
N GLN A 162 23.00 -10.78 22.22
CA GLN A 162 23.25 -11.90 23.12
C GLN A 162 23.46 -11.43 24.56
N GLU A 163 24.16 -10.32 24.76
CA GLU A 163 24.36 -9.72 26.07
C GLU A 163 23.05 -9.25 26.69
N GLN A 164 22.23 -8.51 25.94
CA GLN A 164 20.91 -8.03 26.39
C GLN A 164 19.93 -9.18 26.66
N LEU A 165 19.96 -10.22 25.83
CA LEU A 165 19.11 -11.38 26.01
C LEU A 165 19.52 -12.17 27.26
N ARG A 166 20.82 -12.37 27.49
CA ARG A 166 21.33 -13.02 28.71
C ARG A 166 20.95 -12.24 29.96
N SER A 167 21.14 -10.93 29.98
CA SER A 167 20.78 -10.11 31.15
C SER A 167 19.29 -10.16 31.50
N HIS A 168 18.41 -10.41 30.53
CA HIS A 168 16.97 -10.51 30.76
C HIS A 168 16.49 -11.94 31.09
N LEU A 169 17.26 -12.96 30.71
CA LEU A 169 16.94 -14.35 31.02
C LEU A 169 17.54 -14.80 32.35
N ASP A 170 18.71 -14.29 32.74
CA ASP A 170 19.36 -14.63 34.02
C ASP A 170 18.60 -14.07 35.24
N SER A 171 17.65 -13.15 35.03
CA SER A 171 16.75 -12.64 36.07
C SER A 171 15.48 -13.47 36.28
N SER A 172 15.29 -14.56 35.52
CA SER A 172 14.12 -15.44 35.61
C SER A 172 14.47 -16.64 36.49
N GLU A 173 14.05 -16.61 37.77
CA GLU A 173 14.17 -17.78 38.65
C GLU A 173 13.11 -18.81 38.24
N ASN A 174 13.59 -20.02 37.90
CA ASN A 174 12.80 -21.12 37.37
C ASN A 174 11.94 -21.79 38.45
N GLU A 175 10.74 -21.27 38.71
CA GLU A 175 9.66 -22.00 39.39
C GLU A 175 8.25 -21.60 38.87
N ALA A 176 8.14 -21.21 37.60
CA ALA A 176 6.88 -20.75 37.02
C ALA A 176 6.30 -21.72 35.95
N ASP A 177 4.97 -21.79 35.93
CA ASP A 177 4.10 -22.38 34.90
C ASP A 177 4.68 -22.22 33.48
N PRO A 178 4.72 -23.28 32.64
CA PRO A 178 5.23 -23.23 31.26
C PRO A 178 4.73 -22.05 30.42
N ASP A 179 3.47 -21.63 30.61
CA ASP A 179 2.90 -20.49 29.87
C ASP A 179 3.46 -19.14 30.35
N VAL A 180 3.82 -19.03 31.62
CA VAL A 180 4.47 -17.85 32.21
C VAL A 180 5.93 -17.80 31.75
N ALA A 181 6.64 -18.91 31.83
CA ALA A 181 8.02 -19.02 31.34
C ALA A 181 8.13 -18.69 29.84
N TRP A 182 7.18 -19.13 29.02
CA TRP A 182 7.15 -18.78 27.60
C TRP A 182 6.92 -17.28 27.36
N LYS A 183 6.01 -16.65 28.12
CA LYS A 183 5.78 -15.19 28.04
C LYS A 183 7.00 -14.40 28.46
N ASP A 184 7.74 -14.87 29.46
CA ASP A 184 8.97 -14.21 29.93
C ASP A 184 10.06 -14.28 28.87
N ILE A 185 10.25 -15.44 28.25
CA ILE A 185 11.17 -15.61 27.10
C ILE A 185 10.75 -14.70 25.94
N GLN A 186 9.47 -14.67 25.60
CA GLN A 186 8.96 -13.81 24.53
C GLN A 186 9.24 -12.33 24.84
N THR A 187 8.98 -11.89 26.07
CA THR A 187 9.19 -10.51 26.52
C THR A 187 10.67 -10.14 26.51
N ALA A 188 11.56 -11.04 26.94
CA ALA A 188 13.01 -10.85 26.90
C ALA A 188 13.52 -10.69 25.46
N VAL A 189 13.06 -11.53 24.54
CA VAL A 189 13.42 -11.45 23.11
C VAL A 189 12.91 -10.14 22.49
N GLU A 190 11.66 -9.77 22.76
CA GLU A 190 11.09 -8.51 22.25
C GLU A 190 11.85 -7.28 22.77
N THR A 191 12.25 -7.29 24.05
CA THR A 191 12.96 -6.19 24.69
C THR A 191 14.38 -6.06 24.16
N ALA A 192 15.11 -7.18 24.04
CA ALA A 192 16.45 -7.21 23.43
C ALA A 192 16.42 -6.80 21.95
N MET A 193 15.34 -7.11 21.22
CA MET A 193 15.16 -6.65 19.85
C MET A 193 14.87 -5.15 19.76
N LYS A 194 14.04 -4.60 20.65
CA LYS A 194 13.74 -3.15 20.70
C LYS A 194 14.99 -2.34 20.99
N SER A 195 15.80 -2.74 21.98
CA SER A 195 17.03 -2.03 22.36
C SER A 195 18.09 -1.97 21.25
N ILE A 196 18.10 -2.95 20.33
CA ILE A 196 18.94 -2.93 19.13
C ILE A 196 18.31 -2.12 18.00
N SER A 197 17.00 -2.24 17.83
CA SER A 197 16.26 -1.53 16.79
C SER A 197 16.33 -0.01 16.97
N ASP A 198 16.43 0.47 18.21
CA ASP A 198 16.56 1.88 18.56
C ASP A 198 17.87 2.53 18.05
N LEU A 199 18.91 1.74 17.70
CA LEU A 199 20.13 2.26 17.05
C LEU A 199 19.96 2.55 15.55
N ASN A 200 18.98 1.91 14.89
CA ASN A 200 18.77 2.00 13.44
C ASN A 200 17.40 2.57 13.06
N HIS A 201 16.56 2.91 14.03
CA HIS A 201 15.43 3.77 13.78
C HIS A 201 15.94 5.15 13.32
N ARG A 202 15.99 5.29 12.00
CA ARG A 202 15.26 6.43 11.44
C ARG A 202 13.88 6.33 12.06
N VAL A 203 13.64 7.14 13.09
CA VAL A 203 12.31 7.66 13.41
C VAL A 203 11.61 7.72 12.07
N THR A 204 10.55 6.93 11.91
CA THR A 204 9.68 6.94 10.73
C THR A 204 9.21 8.38 10.58
N LYS A 205 10.02 9.19 9.88
CA LYS A 205 10.07 10.65 10.06
C LYS A 205 8.80 11.35 9.54
N ASN A 206 7.83 10.56 9.10
CA ASN A 206 6.56 10.93 8.51
C ASN A 206 5.42 10.01 8.97
N GLN A 207 5.44 9.50 10.21
CA GLN A 207 4.32 8.71 10.71
C GLN A 207 3.22 9.66 11.17
N TRP A 208 2.40 10.10 10.21
CA TRP A 208 1.19 10.90 10.47
C TRP A 208 0.15 10.12 11.28
N ILE A 209 0.32 8.79 11.38
CA ILE A 209 -0.54 7.88 12.14
C ILE A 209 -0.16 7.96 13.61
N SER A 210 -1.12 8.30 14.47
CA SER A 210 -0.92 8.40 15.92
C SER A 210 -0.76 7.03 16.58
N SER A 211 -0.18 7.02 17.78
CA SER A 211 -0.11 5.83 18.63
C SER A 211 -1.49 5.21 18.87
N LYS A 212 -2.52 6.04 19.09
CA LYS A 212 -3.92 5.63 19.21
C LYS A 212 -4.42 4.85 17.99
N SER A 213 -4.09 5.29 16.77
CA SER A 213 -4.48 4.57 15.57
C SER A 213 -3.69 3.28 15.38
N ILE A 214 -2.43 3.24 15.81
CA ILE A 214 -1.60 2.02 15.79
C ILE A 214 -2.18 0.97 16.74
N THR A 215 -2.53 1.35 17.98
CA THR A 215 -3.14 0.41 18.94
C THR A 215 -4.46 -0.15 18.40
N LEU A 216 -5.30 0.67 17.77
CA LEU A 216 -6.52 0.21 17.10
C LEU A 216 -6.24 -0.76 15.93
N MET A 217 -5.14 -0.57 15.20
CA MET A 217 -4.71 -1.53 14.16
C MET A 217 -4.25 -2.86 14.76
N ASP A 218 -3.58 -2.83 15.91
CA ASP A 218 -3.09 -4.02 16.58
C ASP A 218 -4.21 -4.79 17.28
N SER A 219 -5.13 -4.12 17.99
CA SER A 219 -6.37 -4.73 18.50
C SER A 219 -7.18 -5.38 17.37
N ARG A 220 -7.24 -4.69 16.21
CA ARG A 220 -7.47 -5.24 14.87
C ARG A 220 -7.15 -6.73 14.70
N LYS A 221 -5.85 -6.99 14.77
CA LYS A 221 -5.22 -8.25 14.35
C LYS A 221 -5.55 -9.40 15.30
N LEU A 222 -5.95 -9.08 16.53
CA LEU A 222 -6.27 -10.07 17.55
C LEU A 222 -7.70 -10.62 17.41
N VAL A 223 -8.59 -9.95 16.66
CA VAL A 223 -9.98 -10.40 16.51
C VAL A 223 -10.07 -11.61 15.55
N PRO A 224 -10.48 -12.80 16.00
CA PRO A 224 -10.50 -14.04 15.21
C PRO A 224 -11.47 -13.99 14.04
N SER A 225 -11.12 -14.60 12.90
CA SER A 225 -12.00 -14.65 11.72
C SER A 225 -13.19 -15.59 11.96
N GLY A 226 -14.43 -15.05 11.94
CA GLY A 226 -15.66 -15.80 12.23
C GLY A 226 -16.86 -14.85 12.44
N SER A 227 -18.05 -15.21 11.96
CA SER A 227 -19.24 -14.32 11.95
C SER A 227 -19.61 -13.78 13.33
N GLU A 228 -19.30 -14.50 14.39
CA GLU A 228 -19.53 -14.13 15.79
C GLU A 228 -18.76 -12.86 16.21
N HIS A 229 -17.65 -12.56 15.55
CA HIS A 229 -16.81 -11.39 15.85
C HIS A 229 -17.02 -10.22 14.86
N ASP A 230 -18.05 -10.27 14.02
CA ASP A 230 -18.26 -9.26 12.98
C ASP A 230 -18.69 -7.91 13.56
N GLU A 231 -19.51 -7.89 14.61
CA GLU A 231 -19.88 -6.66 15.31
C GLU A 231 -18.66 -5.98 15.96
N GLU A 232 -17.83 -6.77 16.66
CA GLU A 232 -16.59 -6.28 17.28
C GLU A 232 -15.64 -5.71 16.23
N ARG A 233 -15.45 -6.42 15.11
CA ARG A 233 -14.69 -5.92 13.96
C ARG A 233 -15.26 -4.62 13.41
N GLN A 234 -16.58 -4.51 13.30
CA GLN A 234 -17.24 -3.31 12.79
C GLN A 234 -17.07 -2.11 13.72
N GLN A 235 -17.15 -2.30 15.03
CA GLN A 235 -16.92 -1.25 16.02
C GLN A 235 -15.46 -0.77 16.00
N ILE A 236 -14.49 -1.69 16.04
CA ILE A 236 -13.07 -1.34 15.95
C ILE A 236 -12.77 -0.64 14.61
N ARG A 237 -13.38 -1.08 13.50
CA ARG A 237 -13.28 -0.43 12.19
C ARG A 237 -13.78 1.02 12.22
N PHE A 238 -14.95 1.28 12.78
CA PHE A 238 -15.50 2.63 12.86
C PHE A 238 -14.56 3.56 13.64
N ARG A 239 -14.10 3.10 14.80
CA ARG A 239 -13.14 3.84 15.65
C ARG A 239 -11.82 4.08 14.92
N LEU A 240 -11.26 3.06 14.25
CA LEU A 240 -10.01 3.16 13.51
C LEU A 240 -10.13 4.14 12.32
N ARG A 241 -11.21 4.08 11.53
CA ARG A 241 -11.43 5.01 10.41
C ARG A 241 -11.53 6.45 10.87
N LYS A 242 -12.27 6.70 11.96
CA LYS A 242 -12.39 8.03 12.57
C LYS A 242 -11.03 8.52 13.08
N SER A 243 -10.28 7.66 13.78
CA SER A 243 -8.94 7.98 14.30
C SER A 243 -7.96 8.32 13.17
N LEU A 244 -7.89 7.49 12.13
CA LEU A 244 -7.02 7.75 10.97
C LEU A 244 -7.41 9.00 10.18
N ARG A 245 -8.72 9.30 10.06
CA ARG A 245 -9.13 10.56 9.43
C ARG A 245 -8.63 11.76 10.23
N ASN A 246 -8.84 11.74 11.55
CA ASN A 246 -8.39 12.81 12.44
C ASN A 246 -6.87 12.96 12.41
N ASP A 247 -6.12 11.87 12.50
CA ASP A 247 -4.66 11.85 12.39
C ASP A 247 -4.18 12.53 11.09
N ARG A 248 -4.86 12.23 9.97
CA ARG A 248 -4.53 12.78 8.66
C ARG A 248 -4.82 14.28 8.59
N GLU A 249 -5.98 14.70 9.10
CA GLU A 249 -6.38 16.11 9.18
C GLU A 249 -5.42 16.90 10.05
N GLN A 250 -5.05 16.37 11.21
CA GLN A 250 -4.15 17.02 12.17
C GLN A 250 -2.73 17.13 11.61
N TRP A 251 -2.26 16.09 10.89
CA TRP A 251 -1.00 16.15 10.16
C TRP A 251 -1.00 17.23 9.07
N TRP A 252 -2.07 17.33 8.29
CA TRP A 252 -2.22 18.38 7.28
C TRP A 252 -2.28 19.78 7.90
N ALA A 253 -3.00 19.95 9.01
CA ALA A 253 -3.07 21.22 9.72
C ALA A 253 -1.70 21.66 10.23
N THR A 254 -0.91 20.74 10.80
CA THR A 254 0.46 21.02 11.23
C THR A 254 1.36 21.38 10.04
N LYS A 255 1.28 20.62 8.94
CA LYS A 255 2.05 20.92 7.73
C LYS A 255 1.68 22.27 7.12
N LEU A 256 0.41 22.64 7.14
CA LEU A 256 -0.05 23.94 6.66
C LEU A 256 0.53 25.08 7.50
N LYS A 257 0.50 24.96 8.83
CA LYS A 257 1.12 25.93 9.75
C LYS A 257 2.63 26.06 9.53
N GLU A 258 3.34 24.94 9.28
CA GLU A 258 4.77 24.96 8.93
C GLU A 258 5.02 25.70 7.61
N MET A 259 4.17 25.50 6.61
CA MET A 259 4.26 26.18 5.32
C MET A 259 3.99 27.68 5.44
N GLU A 260 2.97 28.08 6.20
CA GLU A 260 2.63 29.49 6.47
C GLU A 260 3.78 30.21 7.19
N LYS A 261 4.36 29.60 8.23
CA LYS A 261 5.53 30.15 8.92
C LYS A 261 6.75 30.29 8.00
N ALA A 262 7.02 29.28 7.19
CA ALA A 262 8.13 29.32 6.23
C ALA A 262 7.92 30.42 5.17
N ALA A 263 6.68 30.64 4.73
CA ALA A 263 6.33 31.71 3.80
C ALA A 263 6.48 33.10 4.45
N ALA A 264 6.00 33.28 5.68
CA ALA A 264 6.07 34.55 6.41
C ALA A 264 7.51 35.02 6.66
N ILE A 265 8.44 34.09 6.90
CA ILE A 265 9.87 34.38 7.13
C ILE A 265 10.66 34.45 5.80
N GLY A 266 10.00 34.27 4.65
CA GLY A 266 10.67 34.26 3.34
C GLY A 266 11.57 33.05 3.09
N ASN A 267 11.45 31.98 3.90
CA ASN A 267 12.26 30.76 3.78
C ASN A 267 11.73 29.85 2.66
N THR A 268 11.99 30.25 1.42
CA THR A 268 11.55 29.56 0.20
C THR A 268 12.05 28.11 0.15
N ARG A 269 13.28 27.83 0.62
CA ARG A 269 13.86 26.48 0.63
C ARG A 269 13.08 25.53 1.56
N GLN A 270 12.63 25.99 2.72
CA GLN A 270 11.81 25.20 3.63
C GLN A 270 10.41 24.97 3.06
N LEU A 271 9.80 26.01 2.47
CA LEU A 271 8.48 25.90 1.84
C LEU A 271 8.47 24.86 0.70
N TYR A 272 9.45 24.91 -0.22
CA TYR A 272 9.55 23.93 -1.29
C TYR A 272 9.77 22.50 -0.78
N ARG A 273 10.49 22.33 0.33
CA ARG A 273 10.68 21.03 0.96
C ARG A 273 9.35 20.47 1.48
N LEU A 274 8.56 21.28 2.17
CA LEU A 274 7.24 20.90 2.70
C LEU A 274 6.24 20.59 1.58
N ILE A 275 6.24 21.35 0.48
CA ILE A 275 5.44 21.07 -0.72
C ILE A 275 5.80 19.70 -1.30
N LYS A 276 7.11 19.40 -1.40
CA LYS A 276 7.58 18.11 -1.91
C LYS A 276 7.25 16.95 -0.97
N GLU A 277 7.35 17.15 0.35
CA GLU A 277 6.98 16.16 1.37
C GLU A 277 5.48 15.85 1.38
N THR A 278 4.64 16.85 1.13
CA THR A 278 3.18 16.70 1.10
C THR A 278 2.63 16.13 -0.22
N GLY A 279 3.48 15.99 -1.25
CA GLY A 279 3.09 15.42 -2.54
C GLY A 279 2.09 16.27 -3.32
N THR A 280 1.99 17.56 -3.01
CA THR A 280 1.11 18.49 -3.74
C THR A 280 1.62 18.63 -5.17
N ASN A 281 0.92 17.98 -6.11
CA ASN A 281 1.16 18.16 -7.53
C ASN A 281 0.88 19.63 -7.91
N LYS A 282 1.45 20.12 -9.02
CA LYS A 282 1.43 21.56 -9.43
C LYS A 282 0.04 22.24 -9.40
N SER A 283 -1.05 21.49 -9.44
CA SER A 283 -2.44 21.95 -9.33
C SER A 283 -2.84 22.48 -7.94
N SER A 284 -2.34 21.91 -6.83
CA SER A 284 -2.66 22.38 -5.47
C SER A 284 -1.95 23.70 -5.13
N VAL A 285 -0.81 23.98 -5.76
CA VAL A 285 -0.08 25.25 -5.63
C VAL A 285 -0.87 26.43 -6.21
N ARG A 286 -1.75 26.20 -7.20
CA ARG A 286 -2.68 27.24 -7.73
C ARG A 286 -3.74 27.65 -6.70
N LEU A 287 -4.21 26.73 -5.85
CA LEU A 287 -5.12 27.04 -4.75
C LEU A 287 -4.42 27.86 -3.66
N PHE A 288 -3.14 27.59 -3.39
CA PHE A 288 -2.32 28.35 -2.46
C PHE A 288 -2.12 29.81 -2.95
N ARG A 289 -1.80 30.01 -4.24
CA ARG A 289 -1.73 31.35 -4.84
C ARG A 289 -3.06 32.12 -4.76
N LYS A 290 -4.20 31.46 -4.96
CA LYS A 290 -5.51 32.13 -4.86
C LYS A 290 -5.84 32.62 -3.44
N ARG A 291 -5.48 31.87 -2.39
CA ARG A 291 -5.75 32.28 -1.01
C ARG A 291 -4.83 33.38 -0.49
N THR A 292 -3.54 33.35 -0.83
CA THR A 292 -2.59 34.40 -0.40
C THR A 292 -2.83 35.74 -1.09
N ILE A 293 -3.37 35.75 -2.32
CA ILE A 293 -3.70 37.00 -3.04
C ILE A 293 -4.98 37.65 -2.50
N LEU A 294 -5.92 36.85 -1.95
CA LEU A 294 -7.17 37.37 -1.38
C LEU A 294 -7.01 37.96 0.04
N SER A 295 -5.86 37.76 0.70
CA SER A 295 -5.58 38.34 2.02
C SER A 295 -4.63 39.54 1.99
N SER A 296 -4.22 39.99 0.79
CA SER A 296 -3.20 41.05 0.62
C SER A 296 -3.67 42.26 -0.18
N THR A 297 -4.97 42.44 -0.39
CA THR A 297 -5.51 43.68 -0.94
C THR A 297 -5.82 44.64 0.22
N PRO A 298 -5.10 45.75 0.39
CA PRO A 298 -5.51 46.79 1.32
C PRO A 298 -6.81 47.39 0.82
N SER A 299 -7.75 47.67 1.72
CA SER A 299 -8.87 48.55 1.43
C SER A 299 -8.32 49.89 0.92
N PRO A 300 -8.82 50.44 -0.19
CA PRO A 300 -8.51 51.82 -0.54
C PRO A 300 -9.23 52.72 0.47
N ASP A 301 -8.46 53.41 1.28
CA ASP A 301 -8.97 54.55 2.05
C ASP A 301 -9.35 55.69 1.09
N VAL A 302 -10.38 56.43 1.52
CA VAL A 302 -11.10 57.58 0.92
C VAL A 302 -12.36 57.22 0.14
#